data_AF-A0A1D2ADL4-F1
#
_entry.id   AF-A0A1D2ADL4-F1
#
_cell.length_a   1.000
_cell.length_b   1.000
_cell.length_c   1.000
_cell.angle_alpha   90.00
_cell.angle_beta   90.00
_cell.angle_gamma   90.00
#
_symmetry.space_group_name_H-M   'P 1'
#
loop_
_entity.id
_entity.type
_entity.pdbx_description
1 polymer ?
#
loop_
_entity_poly.entity_id
_entity_poly.type
_entity_poly.pdbx_seq_one_letter_code
_entity_poly.pdbx_strand_id
1 'polypeptide(L)'
;MKALGLALVVFFMDNHPCQGRVLHPPPPPEANNSWNVAPSPPSQGLEYIGSPCFRPYLLIAAVGDNSALGSPAWLDDSPGRSFDMLAMYYGNDTAFSCPSCVGTFRHPGAKWKLLHLLASRPEWDRVMQPYQAFMVTDDDLLMAPHDLDIGFDVFSRHSLDLGQLSVCPSPDSYTWWELMYQNSSNTLRYTAFV
;
A
#
# COMPACT_ATOMS: atom_id res chain seq x y z
N MET A 1 -20.29 25.13 14.54
CA MET A 1 -19.42 24.31 13.68
C MET A 1 -19.24 22.98 14.39
N LYS A 2 -19.77 21.88 13.84
CA LYS A 2 -19.63 20.55 14.43
C LYS A 2 -18.23 20.04 14.10
N ALA A 3 -17.38 19.95 15.12
CA ALA A 3 -16.20 19.09 15.07
C ALA A 3 -16.71 17.64 15.13
N LEU A 4 -16.91 17.03 13.96
CA LEU A 4 -16.96 15.59 13.77
C LEU A 4 -15.50 15.22 13.48
N GLY A 5 -14.78 14.41 14.24
CA GLY A 5 -15.14 13.23 15.02
C GLY A 5 -13.96 12.32 14.74
N LEU A 6 -13.13 12.05 15.74
CA LEU A 6 -11.96 11.18 15.60
C LEU A 6 -12.48 9.77 15.30
N ALA A 7 -12.58 9.41 14.03
CA ALA A 7 -12.83 8.04 13.62
C ALA A 7 -11.46 7.39 13.43
N LEU A 8 -11.25 6.33 14.19
CA LEU A 8 -10.02 5.59 14.32
C LEU A 8 -10.40 4.12 14.53
N VAL A 9 -10.01 3.26 13.60
CA VAL A 9 -10.36 1.84 13.70
C VAL A 9 -9.27 0.94 13.15
N VAL A 10 -9.06 -0.21 13.80
CA VAL A 10 -8.17 -1.28 13.34
C VAL A 10 -9.04 -2.45 12.89
N PHE A 11 -8.90 -2.91 11.65
CA PHE A 11 -9.54 -4.08 11.08
C PHE A 11 -8.90 -5.37 11.53
N PHE A 12 -9.68 -6.44 11.50
CA PHE A 12 -9.23 -7.79 11.73
C PHE A 12 -9.49 -8.66 10.52
N MET A 13 -8.65 -9.68 10.38
CA MET A 13 -8.81 -10.72 9.38
C MET A 13 -9.49 -11.96 9.98
N ASP A 14 -10.27 -12.67 9.17
CA ASP A 14 -10.93 -13.95 9.51
C ASP A 14 -9.98 -15.14 9.21
N ASN A 15 -10.33 -16.33 9.72
CA ASN A 15 -9.51 -17.53 9.94
C ASN A 15 -8.95 -18.22 8.67
N HIS A 16 -8.08 -17.57 7.91
CA HIS A 16 -7.19 -18.25 6.97
C HIS A 16 -5.78 -18.42 7.58
N PRO A 17 -5.20 -19.64 7.54
CA PRO A 17 -3.83 -19.83 8.00
C PRO A 17 -2.90 -18.98 7.14
N CYS A 18 -2.10 -18.11 7.76
CA CYS A 18 -1.05 -17.35 7.09
C CYS A 18 -0.11 -18.35 6.39
N GLN A 19 -0.24 -18.52 5.07
CA GLN A 19 0.70 -19.32 4.31
C GLN A 19 1.94 -18.48 4.00
N GLY A 20 2.85 -18.39 4.97
CA GLY A 20 4.16 -17.80 4.76
C GLY A 20 4.95 -18.65 3.76
N ARG A 21 5.26 -18.10 2.58
CA ARG A 21 6.35 -18.61 1.74
C ARG A 21 7.64 -17.91 2.19
N VAL A 22 8.64 -18.72 2.56
CA VAL A 22 10.00 -18.26 2.82
C VAL A 22 10.59 -17.73 1.52
N LEU A 23 10.80 -16.42 1.43
CA LEU A 23 11.66 -15.82 0.42
C LEU A 23 13.05 -15.66 1.02
N HIS A 24 14.02 -16.39 0.50
CA HIS A 24 15.43 -16.16 0.83
C HIS A 24 15.87 -14.81 0.26
N PRO A 25 16.61 -13.97 1.03
CA PRO A 25 17.17 -12.74 0.50
C PRO A 25 18.17 -13.06 -0.63
N PRO A 26 18.20 -12.30 -1.73
CA PRO A 26 19.23 -12.45 -2.74
C PRO A 26 20.61 -12.11 -2.15
N PRO A 27 21.69 -12.75 -2.64
CA PRO A 27 23.04 -12.42 -2.20
C PRO A 27 23.38 -10.95 -2.53
N PRO A 28 24.23 -10.29 -1.71
CA PRO A 28 24.59 -8.90 -1.94
C PRO A 28 25.30 -8.73 -3.29
N PRO A 29 25.02 -7.64 -4.04
CA PRO A 29 25.71 -7.38 -5.30
C PRO A 29 27.19 -7.09 -5.07
N GLU A 30 28.06 -7.68 -5.89
CA GLU A 30 29.49 -7.41 -5.91
C GLU A 30 29.77 -5.94 -6.26
N ALA A 31 30.61 -5.29 -5.45
CA ALA A 31 30.97 -3.89 -5.62
C ALA A 31 31.81 -3.69 -6.88
N ASN A 32 31.25 -3.01 -7.89
CA ASN A 32 31.98 -2.62 -9.10
C ASN A 32 32.21 -1.10 -9.13
N ASN A 33 33.47 -0.70 -8.97
CA ASN A 33 33.93 0.68 -8.81
C ASN A 33 34.01 1.42 -10.15
N SER A 34 32.88 1.84 -10.71
CA SER A 34 32.87 2.77 -11.85
C SER A 34 32.01 3.99 -11.54
N TRP A 35 32.67 5.13 -11.30
CA TRP A 35 32.05 6.45 -11.26
C TRP A 35 31.66 6.87 -12.68
N ASN A 36 30.57 6.29 -13.20
CA ASN A 36 29.97 6.73 -14.45
C ASN A 36 28.86 7.74 -14.15
N VAL A 37 28.91 8.85 -14.89
CA VAL A 37 28.03 10.02 -14.83
C VAL A 37 26.58 9.60 -14.60
N ALA A 38 25.98 10.10 -13.50
CA ALA A 38 24.61 9.80 -13.15
C ALA A 38 23.67 10.16 -14.32
N PRO A 39 22.81 9.23 -14.78
CA PRO A 39 21.78 9.56 -15.75
C PRO A 39 20.86 10.63 -15.15
N SER A 40 20.31 11.48 -16.02
CA SER A 40 19.31 12.50 -15.68
C SER A 40 18.24 11.94 -14.74
N PRO A 41 17.79 12.73 -13.73
CA PRO A 41 16.84 12.24 -12.74
C PRO A 41 15.59 11.68 -13.44
N PRO A 42 15.01 10.57 -12.94
CA PRO A 42 13.76 10.05 -13.46
C PRO A 42 12.73 11.18 -13.47
N SER A 43 11.93 11.28 -14.53
CA SER A 43 10.92 12.33 -14.70
C SER A 43 10.02 12.38 -13.47
N GLN A 44 10.28 13.33 -12.58
CA GLN A 44 9.53 13.51 -11.34
C GLN A 44 8.11 13.93 -11.69
N GLY A 45 7.12 13.22 -11.17
CA GLY A 45 5.74 13.50 -11.51
C GLY A 45 4.81 12.31 -11.38
N LEU A 46 3.52 12.59 -11.55
CA LEU A 46 2.47 11.59 -11.61
C LEU A 46 2.23 11.22 -13.08
N GLU A 47 2.49 9.98 -13.42
CA GLU A 47 2.01 9.34 -14.63
C GLU A 47 0.70 8.61 -14.30
N TYR A 48 -0.43 9.21 -14.66
CA TYR A 48 -1.75 8.63 -14.40
C TYR A 48 -2.36 8.11 -15.70
N ILE A 49 -2.52 6.79 -15.77
CA ILE A 49 -3.07 6.07 -16.92
C ILE A 49 -4.58 5.90 -16.76
N GLY A 50 -5.05 5.78 -15.50
CA GLY A 50 -6.43 5.47 -15.16
C GLY A 50 -6.77 4.00 -15.41
N SER A 51 -8.04 3.65 -15.26
CA SER A 51 -8.59 2.33 -15.63
C SER A 51 -9.86 2.52 -16.46
N PRO A 52 -10.08 1.73 -17.53
CA PRO A 52 -11.36 1.73 -18.24
C PRO A 52 -12.51 1.18 -17.37
N CYS A 53 -12.18 0.39 -16.36
CA CYS A 53 -13.10 -0.19 -15.39
C CYS A 53 -12.51 0.01 -13.99
N PHE A 54 -12.77 1.15 -13.38
CA PHE A 54 -12.32 1.42 -12.02
C PHE A 54 -12.89 0.42 -11.03
N ARG A 55 -12.03 -0.01 -10.11
CA ARG A 55 -12.46 -0.76 -8.93
C ARG A 55 -12.81 0.24 -7.82
N PRO A 56 -13.71 -0.11 -6.87
CA PRO A 56 -14.22 0.86 -5.89
C PRO A 56 -13.16 1.39 -4.91
N TYR A 57 -12.03 0.71 -4.74
CA TYR A 57 -10.99 1.09 -3.79
C TYR A 57 -9.64 1.34 -4.45
N LEU A 58 -8.78 2.13 -3.79
CA LEU A 58 -7.43 2.43 -4.26
C LEU A 58 -6.37 2.04 -3.23
N LEU A 59 -5.40 1.24 -3.64
CA LEU A 59 -4.18 0.98 -2.89
C LEU A 59 -3.07 1.93 -3.35
N ILE A 60 -2.59 2.79 -2.47
CA ILE A 60 -1.45 3.68 -2.71
C ILE A 60 -0.22 3.09 -2.02
N ALA A 61 0.66 2.51 -2.82
CA ALA A 61 1.81 1.76 -2.36
C ALA A 61 3.08 2.64 -2.34
N ALA A 62 3.78 2.73 -1.21
CA ALA A 62 5.18 3.14 -1.27
C ALA A 62 6.02 2.04 -1.94
N VAL A 63 6.87 2.39 -2.90
CA VAL A 63 7.67 1.44 -3.69
C VAL A 63 9.09 1.95 -3.88
N GLY A 64 10.08 1.18 -3.48
CA GLY A 64 11.50 1.39 -3.73
C GLY A 64 12.11 0.27 -4.56
N ASP A 65 13.42 0.36 -4.80
CA ASP A 65 14.16 -0.56 -5.68
C ASP A 65 14.17 -2.01 -5.16
N ASN A 66 14.10 -2.18 -3.84
CA ASN A 66 14.14 -3.48 -3.15
C ASN A 66 12.82 -3.80 -2.44
N SER A 67 11.77 -3.02 -2.68
CA SER A 67 10.48 -3.27 -2.03
C SER A 67 9.93 -4.62 -2.46
N ALA A 68 9.06 -5.21 -1.64
CA ALA A 68 8.50 -6.54 -1.86
C ALA A 68 7.79 -6.70 -3.24
N LEU A 69 7.58 -5.60 -3.96
CA LEU A 69 7.12 -5.52 -5.35
C LEU A 69 8.04 -6.19 -6.39
N GLY A 70 9.25 -6.63 -6.02
CA GLY A 70 10.00 -7.61 -6.83
C GLY A 70 9.28 -8.97 -6.97
N SER A 71 8.24 -9.22 -6.16
CA SER A 71 7.30 -10.31 -6.31
C SER A 71 5.87 -9.75 -6.29
N PRO A 72 5.00 -10.09 -7.25
CA PRO A 72 3.66 -9.51 -7.42
C PRO A 72 2.65 -9.86 -6.30
N ALA A 73 3.04 -10.03 -5.03
CA ALA A 73 2.17 -10.52 -3.96
C ALA A 73 0.88 -9.69 -3.78
N TRP A 74 0.93 -8.35 -3.87
CA TRP A 74 -0.26 -7.50 -3.67
C TRP A 74 -1.18 -7.46 -4.90
N LEU A 75 -0.64 -7.79 -6.07
CA LEU A 75 -1.35 -7.77 -7.35
C LEU A 75 -1.53 -9.18 -7.92
N ASP A 76 -1.19 -10.22 -7.14
CA ASP A 76 -1.11 -11.60 -7.60
C ASP A 76 -2.51 -12.03 -8.05
N ASP A 77 -2.58 -12.29 -9.35
CA ASP A 77 -3.68 -12.65 -10.25
C ASP A 77 -5.08 -12.94 -9.66
N SER A 78 -5.66 -12.02 -8.89
CA SER A 78 -7.09 -12.06 -8.53
C SER A 78 -7.87 -11.18 -9.51
N PRO A 79 -8.47 -11.74 -10.58
CA PRO A 79 -9.42 -11.01 -11.41
C PRO A 79 -10.57 -10.40 -10.58
N GLY A 80 -10.82 -10.93 -9.37
CA GLY A 80 -11.83 -10.49 -8.42
C GLY A 80 -11.42 -9.40 -7.41
N ARG A 81 -10.17 -8.89 -7.43
CA ARG A 81 -9.76 -7.87 -6.42
C ARG A 81 -10.67 -6.65 -6.42
N SER A 82 -10.90 -6.05 -5.26
CA SER A 82 -11.80 -4.90 -5.12
C SER A 82 -11.10 -3.55 -5.27
N PHE A 83 -9.78 -3.55 -5.53
CA PHE A 83 -8.96 -2.35 -5.54
C PHE A 83 -8.07 -2.21 -6.79
N ASP A 84 -7.86 -0.97 -7.19
CA ASP A 84 -6.79 -0.55 -8.11
C ASP A 84 -5.53 -0.19 -7.32
N MET A 85 -4.38 -0.04 -7.99
CA MET A 85 -3.12 0.33 -7.33
C MET A 85 -2.46 1.55 -7.98
N LEU A 86 -1.97 2.47 -7.16
CA LEU A 86 -1.09 3.58 -7.54
C LEU A 86 0.25 3.43 -6.82
N ALA A 87 1.34 3.40 -7.58
CA ALA A 87 2.69 3.27 -7.01
C ALA A 87 3.30 4.65 -6.71
N MET A 88 3.59 4.95 -5.44
CA MET A 88 4.48 6.04 -5.03
C MET A 88 5.92 5.53 -5.04
N TYR A 89 6.57 5.68 -6.18
CA TYR A 89 7.91 5.17 -6.41
C TYR A 89 8.99 6.16 -5.92
N TYR A 90 9.77 5.74 -4.93
CA TYR A 90 10.85 6.53 -4.31
C TYR A 90 12.26 6.00 -4.58
N GLY A 91 12.37 4.90 -5.33
CA GLY A 91 13.64 4.31 -5.73
C GLY A 91 14.39 5.11 -6.80
N ASN A 92 15.55 4.59 -7.19
CA ASN A 92 16.45 5.22 -8.16
C ASN A 92 16.47 4.51 -9.54
N ASP A 93 15.79 3.37 -9.69
CA ASP A 93 15.56 2.73 -10.99
C ASP A 93 14.69 3.60 -11.92
N THR A 94 15.36 4.16 -12.93
CA THR A 94 14.73 4.98 -13.97
C THR A 94 13.85 4.15 -14.90
N ALA A 95 14.04 2.83 -14.94
CA ALA A 95 13.25 1.89 -15.74
C ALA A 95 12.10 1.24 -14.97
N PHE A 96 11.93 1.55 -13.66
CA PHE A 96 10.83 1.01 -12.86
C PHE A 96 9.50 1.17 -13.60
N SER A 97 8.64 0.17 -13.63
CA SER A 97 7.30 0.31 -14.18
C SER A 97 6.34 -0.56 -13.40
N CYS A 98 5.09 -0.11 -13.31
CA CYS A 98 4.00 -0.92 -12.76
C CYS A 98 2.87 -1.00 -13.79
N PRO A 99 2.94 -1.95 -14.75
CA PRO A 99 1.92 -2.09 -15.78
C PRO A 99 0.52 -2.38 -15.23
N SER A 100 0.47 -2.99 -14.04
CA SER A 100 -0.77 -3.34 -13.35
C SER A 100 -1.31 -2.22 -12.45
N CYS A 101 -0.62 -1.07 -12.38
CA CYS A 101 -1.05 0.11 -11.62
C CYS A 101 -1.83 1.08 -12.52
N VAL A 102 -2.80 1.80 -11.94
CA VAL A 102 -3.51 2.90 -12.62
C VAL A 102 -2.68 4.18 -12.72
N GLY A 103 -1.56 4.24 -11.99
CA GLY A 103 -0.60 5.32 -12.10
C GLY A 103 0.66 5.09 -11.28
N THR A 104 1.70 5.85 -11.61
CA THR A 104 2.97 5.88 -10.90
C THR A 104 3.32 7.33 -10.57
N PHE A 105 3.54 7.61 -9.29
CA PHE A 105 4.08 8.88 -8.81
C PHE A 105 5.54 8.71 -8.44
N ARG A 106 6.45 9.32 -9.20
CA ARG A 106 7.89 9.23 -8.97
C ARG A 106 8.41 10.44 -8.21
N HIS A 107 8.92 10.20 -7.01
CA HIS A 107 9.59 11.24 -6.24
C HIS A 107 10.43 10.63 -5.12
N PRO A 108 11.65 11.11 -4.84
CA PRO A 108 12.42 10.65 -3.68
C PRO A 108 11.81 11.17 -2.37
N GLY A 109 11.76 10.33 -1.33
CA GLY A 109 11.36 10.76 0.01
C GLY A 109 10.63 9.70 0.81
N ALA A 110 10.34 10.03 2.07
CA ALA A 110 9.57 9.17 2.96
C ALA A 110 8.08 9.14 2.59
N LYS A 111 7.40 8.02 2.85
CA LYS A 111 5.98 7.75 2.53
C LYS A 111 5.06 8.95 2.72
N TRP A 112 5.02 9.54 3.92
CA TRP A 112 4.11 10.65 4.22
C TRP A 112 4.42 11.94 3.46
N LYS A 113 5.70 12.18 3.14
CA LYS A 113 6.10 13.29 2.25
C LYS A 113 5.61 13.02 0.83
N LEU A 114 5.74 11.78 0.33
CA LEU A 114 5.26 11.41 -1.00
C LEU A 114 3.75 11.56 -1.10
N LEU A 115 3.00 11.06 -0.11
CA LEU A 115 1.56 11.20 -0.06
C LEU A 115 1.14 12.67 -0.04
N HIS A 116 1.79 13.50 0.77
CA HIS A 116 1.54 14.94 0.79
C HIS A 116 1.80 15.60 -0.57
N LEU A 117 2.92 15.26 -1.22
CA LEU A 117 3.27 15.80 -2.53
C LEU A 117 2.30 15.34 -3.61
N LEU A 118 1.85 14.09 -3.56
CA LEU A 118 0.84 13.53 -4.47
C LEU A 118 -0.52 14.20 -4.26
N ALA A 119 -0.96 14.32 -3.00
CA ALA A 119 -2.24 14.94 -2.65
C ALA A 119 -2.30 16.45 -2.89
N SER A 120 -1.15 17.11 -2.98
CA SER A 120 -1.06 18.54 -3.32
C SER A 120 -1.09 18.80 -4.82
N ARG A 121 -1.17 17.77 -5.66
CA ARG A 121 -1.21 17.91 -7.13
C ARG A 121 -2.61 18.30 -7.60
N PRO A 122 -2.74 19.13 -8.65
CA PRO A 122 -4.04 19.43 -9.26
C PRO A 122 -4.81 18.19 -9.73
N GLU A 123 -4.11 17.12 -10.08
CA GLU A 123 -4.69 15.86 -10.54
C GLU A 123 -5.30 15.01 -9.41
N TRP A 124 -5.01 15.32 -8.14
CA TRP A 124 -5.44 14.50 -6.99
C TRP A 124 -6.94 14.27 -6.97
N ASP A 125 -7.74 15.32 -7.14
CA ASP A 125 -9.21 15.20 -7.13
C ASP A 125 -9.70 14.26 -8.24
N ARG A 126 -9.07 14.32 -9.43
CA ARG A 126 -9.39 13.42 -10.55
C ARG A 126 -8.98 11.98 -10.25
N VAL A 127 -7.82 11.78 -9.61
CA VAL A 127 -7.36 10.44 -9.20
C VAL A 127 -8.30 9.83 -8.18
N MET A 128 -8.78 10.63 -7.22
CA MET A 128 -9.60 10.15 -6.11
C MET A 128 -11.09 10.02 -6.43
N GLN A 129 -11.60 10.81 -7.37
CA GLN A 129 -13.01 10.82 -7.76
C GLN A 129 -13.68 9.43 -7.94
N PRO A 130 -13.07 8.43 -8.59
CA PRO A 130 -13.72 7.14 -8.80
C PRO A 130 -13.72 6.23 -7.57
N TYR A 131 -12.95 6.56 -6.53
CA TYR A 131 -12.70 5.67 -5.39
C TYR A 131 -13.53 6.05 -4.16
N GLN A 132 -14.09 5.04 -3.50
CA GLN A 132 -14.85 5.19 -2.27
C GLN A 132 -13.94 5.31 -1.05
N ALA A 133 -12.81 4.61 -1.08
CA ALA A 133 -11.79 4.63 -0.04
C ALA A 133 -10.42 4.34 -0.66
N PHE A 134 -9.37 4.74 0.06
CA PHE A 134 -8.00 4.38 -0.28
C PHE A 134 -7.22 3.92 0.94
N MET A 135 -6.23 3.06 0.71
CA MET A 135 -5.27 2.60 1.71
C MET A 135 -3.88 3.04 1.28
N VAL A 136 -3.08 3.57 2.23
CA VAL A 136 -1.67 3.91 1.98
C VAL A 136 -0.81 2.89 2.72
N THR A 137 0.06 2.19 2.00
CA THR A 137 0.85 1.08 2.55
C THR A 137 2.33 1.37 2.59
N ASP A 138 3.01 0.79 3.58
CA ASP A 138 4.47 0.69 3.62
C ASP A 138 4.95 -0.41 2.68
N ASP A 139 6.20 -0.29 2.23
CA ASP A 139 6.78 -1.11 1.18
C ASP A 139 7.36 -2.46 1.66
N ASP A 140 7.40 -2.64 2.98
CA ASP A 140 7.86 -3.83 3.70
C ASP A 140 6.70 -4.73 4.19
N LEU A 141 5.46 -4.39 3.85
CA LEU A 141 4.29 -5.16 4.25
C LEU A 141 4.05 -6.34 3.30
N LEU A 142 3.85 -7.52 3.87
CA LEU A 142 3.39 -8.71 3.15
C LEU A 142 1.88 -8.86 3.36
N MET A 143 1.11 -8.66 2.28
CA MET A 143 -0.36 -8.75 2.29
C MET A 143 -0.80 -9.47 1.03
N ALA A 144 -1.70 -10.45 1.15
CA ALA A 144 -2.30 -11.05 -0.02
C ALA A 144 -3.47 -10.18 -0.53
N PRO A 145 -3.86 -10.27 -1.81
CA PRO A 145 -4.93 -9.42 -2.36
C PRO A 145 -6.28 -9.66 -1.65
N HIS A 146 -6.56 -10.91 -1.27
CA HIS A 146 -7.77 -11.26 -0.52
C HIS A 146 -7.81 -10.60 0.88
N ASP A 147 -6.66 -10.35 1.48
CA ASP A 147 -6.57 -9.69 2.78
C ASP A 147 -7.01 -8.23 2.70
N LEU A 148 -6.53 -7.56 1.64
CA LEU A 148 -6.91 -6.19 1.30
C LEU A 148 -8.40 -6.09 0.97
N ASP A 149 -8.94 -7.07 0.23
CA ASP A 149 -10.38 -7.12 -0.10
C ASP A 149 -11.26 -7.22 1.14
N ILE A 150 -10.90 -8.10 2.09
CA ILE A 150 -11.58 -8.20 3.38
C ILE A 150 -11.47 -6.87 4.15
N GLY A 151 -10.29 -6.26 4.17
CA GLY A 151 -10.08 -4.94 4.78
C GLY A 151 -11.03 -3.87 4.26
N PHE A 152 -11.12 -3.73 2.93
CA PHE A 152 -12.00 -2.76 2.31
C PHE A 152 -13.49 -3.09 2.48
N ASP A 153 -13.87 -4.37 2.42
CA ASP A 153 -15.24 -4.80 2.70
C ASP A 153 -15.68 -4.43 4.13
N VAL A 154 -14.84 -4.69 5.13
CA VAL A 154 -15.12 -4.29 6.52
C VAL A 154 -15.14 -2.77 6.67
N PHE A 155 -14.25 -2.04 5.99
CA PHE A 155 -14.23 -0.55 5.99
C PHE A 155 -15.57 0.02 5.53
N SER A 156 -16.05 -0.45 4.38
CA SER A 156 -17.28 0.03 3.78
C SER A 156 -18.52 -0.42 4.55
N ARG A 157 -18.56 -1.70 4.99
CA ARG A 157 -19.71 -2.26 5.73
C ARG A 157 -19.97 -1.51 7.03
N HIS A 158 -18.92 -1.04 7.70
CA HIS A 158 -19.04 -0.29 8.94
C HIS A 158 -19.01 1.23 8.75
N SER A 159 -18.91 1.74 7.52
CA SER A 159 -18.89 3.17 7.20
C SER A 159 -17.81 3.92 7.99
N LEU A 160 -16.58 3.40 7.97
CA LEU A 160 -15.47 3.97 8.72
C LEU A 160 -14.87 5.16 7.97
N ASP A 161 -14.36 6.16 8.70
CA ASP A 161 -13.58 7.25 8.08
C ASP A 161 -12.07 6.94 8.06
N LEU A 162 -11.58 6.08 8.97
CA LEU A 162 -10.18 5.67 9.07
C LEU A 162 -10.07 4.24 9.60
N GLY A 163 -9.16 3.50 8.99
CA GLY A 163 -8.95 2.09 9.22
C GLY A 163 -7.47 1.70 9.08
N GLN A 164 -6.99 0.71 9.83
CA GLN A 164 -5.74 0.01 9.54
C GLN A 164 -5.89 -1.50 9.72
N LEU A 165 -5.21 -2.34 8.94
CA LEU A 165 -5.30 -3.79 9.11
C LEU A 165 -4.61 -4.26 10.40
N SER A 166 -5.11 -5.35 10.99
CA SER A 166 -4.44 -6.03 12.09
C SER A 166 -3.19 -6.74 11.58
N VAL A 167 -2.19 -6.81 12.44
CA VAL A 167 -0.95 -7.56 12.19
C VAL A 167 -1.20 -9.03 12.50
N CYS A 168 -0.76 -9.93 11.60
CA CYS A 168 -0.83 -11.36 11.83
C CYS A 168 0.03 -11.75 13.06
N PRO A 169 -0.43 -12.64 13.95
CA PRO A 169 0.36 -13.14 15.07
C PRO A 169 1.34 -14.23 14.58
N SER A 170 2.22 -13.87 13.66
CA SER A 170 3.25 -14.72 13.06
C SER A 170 4.64 -14.31 13.57
N PRO A 171 5.62 -15.23 13.67
CA PRO A 171 7.01 -14.87 13.94
C PRO A 171 7.60 -13.86 12.95
N ASP A 172 7.06 -13.81 11.73
CA ASP A 172 7.50 -12.90 10.66
C ASP A 172 6.76 -11.54 10.69
N SER A 173 5.99 -11.27 11.73
CA SER A 173 5.19 -10.07 11.87
C SER A 173 5.44 -9.42 13.23
N TYR A 174 5.56 -8.10 13.25
CA TYR A 174 5.94 -7.38 14.46
C TYR A 174 5.19 -6.06 14.59
N THR A 175 4.81 -5.75 15.82
CA THR A 175 4.24 -4.45 16.21
C THR A 175 4.52 -4.21 17.69
N TRP A 176 4.72 -2.94 18.06
CA TRP A 176 4.98 -2.55 19.45
C TRP A 176 3.73 -2.59 20.34
N TRP A 177 2.54 -2.69 19.73
CA TRP A 177 1.27 -2.61 20.44
C TRP A 177 0.51 -3.92 20.31
N GLU A 178 0.35 -4.65 21.41
CA GLU A 178 -0.35 -5.94 21.39
C GLU A 178 -1.77 -5.85 20.82
N LEU A 179 -2.42 -4.69 21.00
CA LEU A 179 -3.74 -4.40 20.45
C LEU A 179 -3.79 -4.43 18.91
N MET A 180 -2.64 -4.41 18.23
CA MET A 180 -2.55 -4.45 16.78
C MET A 180 -2.55 -5.88 16.22
N TYR A 181 -2.23 -6.88 17.05
CA TYR A 181 -2.31 -8.27 16.61
C TYR A 181 -3.75 -8.71 16.40
N GLN A 182 -3.96 -9.54 15.38
CA GLN A 182 -5.24 -10.16 15.08
C GLN A 182 -5.78 -10.94 16.30
N ASN A 183 -7.09 -10.84 16.53
CA ASN A 183 -7.83 -11.63 17.52
C ASN A 183 -9.03 -12.21 16.79
N SER A 184 -9.06 -13.54 16.63
CA SER A 184 -10.08 -14.26 15.87
C SER A 184 -11.49 -14.15 16.46
N SER A 185 -11.66 -13.63 17.68
CA SER A 185 -12.97 -13.39 18.29
C SER A 185 -13.61 -12.06 17.85
N ASN A 186 -12.89 -11.21 17.10
CA ASN A 186 -13.32 -9.87 16.75
C ASN A 186 -13.14 -9.59 15.26
N THR A 187 -14.10 -8.87 14.65
CA THR A 187 -13.97 -8.33 13.28
C THR A 187 -13.52 -6.86 13.28
N LEU A 188 -13.79 -6.11 14.36
CA LEU A 188 -13.53 -4.68 14.46
C LEU A 188 -13.16 -4.25 15.89
N ARG A 189 -12.15 -3.38 16.04
CA ARG A 189 -11.75 -2.78 17.33
C ARG A 189 -11.59 -1.27 17.18
N TYR A 190 -12.28 -0.53 18.05
CA TYR A 190 -12.05 0.89 18.23
C TYR A 190 -10.93 1.09 19.26
N THR A 191 -9.94 1.91 18.90
CA THR A 191 -8.78 2.23 19.75
C THR A 191 -8.49 3.72 19.68
N ALA A 192 -7.57 4.22 20.50
CA ALA A 192 -7.02 5.57 20.45
C ALA A 192 -5.60 5.62 19.83
N PHE A 193 -5.10 4.46 19.38
CA PHE A 193 -3.79 4.26 18.75
C PHE A 193 -3.86 4.36 17.22
N VAL A 194 -3.05 5.24 16.61
CA VAL A 194 -2.84 5.35 15.15
C VAL A 194 -1.44 4.85 14.82
#